data_AF-A0A7X7ZQQ7-F1
#
_entry.id   AF-A0A7X7ZQQ7-F1
#
_cell.length_a   1.000
_cell.length_b   1.000
_cell.length_c   1.000
_cell.angle_alpha   90.00
_cell.angle_beta   90.00
_cell.angle_gamma   90.00
#
_symmetry.space_group_name_H-M   'P 1'
#
loop_
_entity.id
_entity.type
_entity.pdbx_description
1 polymer ?
#
loop_
_entity_poly.entity_id
_entity_poly.type
_entity_poly.pdbx_seq_one_letter_code
_entity_poly.pdbx_strand_id
1 'polypeptide(L)'
;HEEVLRDKAPRLAKMASERAAAPGGIRGECVIVIGPPESSEALVDEGDLAREIQAGLANHESKSSLARRLAKEFGLSKSEVYNLVLKQAQEDKAAL
;
A
#
# COMPACT_ATOMS: atom_id res chain seq x y z
N HIS A 1 -32.00 -9.98 -2.95
CA HIS A 1 -31.00 -10.10 -4.03
C HIS A 1 -29.67 -9.82 -3.38
N GLU A 2 -28.78 -10.80 -3.37
CA GLU A 2 -27.42 -10.64 -2.84
C GLU A 2 -26.46 -10.47 -4.02
N GLU A 3 -25.60 -9.46 -3.94
CA GLU A 3 -24.62 -9.11 -4.96
C GLU A 3 -23.23 -9.44 -4.43
N VAL A 4 -22.43 -10.19 -5.19
CA VAL A 4 -21.07 -10.59 -4.80
C VAL A 4 -20.08 -10.02 -5.81
N LEU A 5 -19.14 -9.21 -5.31
CA LEU A 5 -18.02 -8.67 -6.08
C LEU A 5 -16.73 -9.34 -5.61
N ARG A 6 -15.91 -9.82 -6.55
CA ARG A 6 -14.60 -10.44 -6.25
C ARG A 6 -13.54 -9.92 -7.21
N ASP A 7 -12.55 -9.22 -6.68
CA ASP A 7 -11.40 -8.72 -7.42
C ASP A 7 -10.30 -8.29 -6.42
N LYS A 8 -9.19 -7.74 -6.92
CA LYS A 8 -8.18 -7.07 -6.09
C LYS A 8 -8.76 -5.79 -5.48
N ALA A 9 -8.26 -5.42 -4.29
CA ALA A 9 -8.79 -4.30 -3.49
C ALA A 9 -8.95 -2.97 -4.28
N PRO A 10 -7.99 -2.50 -5.08
CA PRO A 10 -8.16 -1.23 -5.83
C PRO A 10 -9.30 -1.29 -6.84
N ARG A 11 -9.49 -2.45 -7.48
CA ARG A 11 -10.54 -2.64 -8.48
C ARG A 11 -11.90 -2.83 -7.83
N LEU A 12 -11.98 -3.58 -6.73
CA LEU A 12 -13.19 -3.67 -5.91
C LEU A 12 -13.65 -2.30 -5.41
N ALA A 13 -12.73 -1.48 -4.89
CA ALA A 13 -13.06 -0.14 -4.41
C ALA A 13 -13.65 0.74 -5.53
N LYS A 14 -13.07 0.68 -6.73
CA LYS A 14 -13.61 1.36 -7.91
C LYS A 14 -15.02 0.87 -8.26
N MET A 15 -15.23 -0.44 -8.35
CA MET A 15 -16.54 -1.04 -8.68
C MET A 15 -17.60 -0.69 -7.64
N ALA A 16 -17.27 -0.77 -6.36
CA ALA A 16 -18.18 -0.39 -5.27
C ALA A 16 -18.53 1.11 -5.33
N SER A 17 -17.57 1.96 -5.66
CA SER A 17 -17.80 3.41 -5.79
C SER A 17 -18.73 3.74 -6.96
N GLU A 18 -18.51 3.11 -8.11
CA GLU A 18 -19.40 3.22 -9.28
C GLU A 18 -20.82 2.73 -8.95
N ARG A 19 -20.93 1.60 -8.23
CA ARG A 19 -22.22 1.04 -7.80
C ARG A 19 -22.96 1.96 -6.82
N ALA A 20 -22.23 2.57 -5.89
CA ALA A 20 -22.78 3.51 -4.92
C ALA A 20 -23.29 4.81 -5.58
N ALA A 21 -22.63 5.27 -6.64
CA ALA A 21 -23.02 6.46 -7.40
C ALA A 21 -24.21 6.22 -8.36
N ALA A 22 -24.49 4.98 -8.73
CA ALA A 22 -25.61 4.63 -9.60
C ALA A 22 -26.98 4.79 -8.90
N PRO A 23 -28.07 5.05 -9.64
CA PRO A 23 -29.41 5.13 -9.07
C PRO A 23 -29.77 3.89 -8.24
N GLY A 24 -30.28 4.11 -7.03
CA GLY A 24 -30.59 3.06 -6.06
C GLY A 24 -29.43 2.62 -5.17
N GLY A 25 -28.18 3.01 -5.50
CA GLY A 25 -26.98 2.86 -4.66
C GLY A 25 -26.72 1.46 -4.10
N ILE A 26 -25.86 1.40 -3.09
CA ILE A 26 -25.68 0.24 -2.21
C ILE A 26 -26.53 0.48 -0.96
N ARG A 27 -27.37 -0.50 -0.58
CA ARG A 27 -28.24 -0.42 0.60
C ARG A 27 -28.13 -1.70 1.41
N GLY A 28 -28.28 -1.57 2.72
CA GLY A 28 -28.18 -2.70 3.66
C GLY A 28 -26.75 -2.94 4.13
N GLU A 29 -26.49 -4.15 4.62
CA GLU A 29 -25.19 -4.56 5.13
C GLU A 29 -24.26 -4.99 3.99
N CYS A 30 -22.97 -4.68 4.14
CA CYS A 30 -21.92 -5.10 3.22
C CYS A 30 -20.87 -5.90 4.00
N VAL A 31 -20.52 -7.08 3.50
CA VAL A 31 -19.51 -7.95 4.11
C VAL A 31 -18.27 -7.97 3.21
N ILE A 32 -17.12 -7.66 3.79
CA ILE A 32 -15.82 -7.76 3.11
C ILE A 32 -15.12 -9.01 3.62
N VAL A 33 -14.76 -9.92 2.71
CA VAL A 33 -14.00 -11.13 3.03
C VAL A 33 -12.58 -10.95 2.53
N ILE A 34 -11.62 -11.01 3.44
CA ILE A 34 -10.19 -10.97 3.14
C ILE A 34 -9.64 -12.37 3.39
N GLY A 35 -9.15 -13.01 2.33
CA GLY A 35 -8.47 -14.30 2.44
C GLY A 35 -7.07 -14.14 3.03
N PRO A 36 -6.43 -15.24 3.49
CA PRO A 36 -5.01 -15.21 3.79
C PRO A 36 -4.22 -14.79 2.55
N PRO A 37 -3.04 -14.17 2.70
CA PRO A 37 -2.18 -13.84 1.58
C PRO A 37 -1.81 -15.10 0.79
N GLU A 38 -1.77 -15.00 -0.53
CA GLU A 38 -1.30 -16.08 -1.40
C GLU A 38 0.23 -16.20 -1.31
N SER A 39 0.80 -17.37 -1.58
CA SER A 39 2.26 -17.60 -1.44
C SER A 39 3.14 -16.68 -2.31
N SER A 40 2.55 -16.05 -3.34
CA SER A 40 3.20 -15.06 -4.20
C SER A 40 3.07 -13.61 -3.71
N GLU A 41 2.18 -13.36 -2.76
CA GLU A 41 1.97 -12.06 -2.13
C GLU A 41 2.97 -11.98 -0.98
N ALA A 42 4.12 -11.35 -1.23
CA ALA A 42 5.14 -11.16 -0.21
C ALA A 42 4.51 -10.51 1.03
N LEU A 43 4.83 -11.02 2.22
CA LEU A 43 4.43 -10.51 3.54
C LEU A 43 5.09 -9.15 3.87
N VAL A 44 5.27 -8.30 2.88
CA VAL A 44 5.69 -6.92 3.10
C VAL A 44 4.42 -6.16 3.37
N ASP A 45 4.16 -5.84 4.63
CA ASP A 45 3.19 -4.79 4.93
C ASP A 45 3.76 -3.50 4.31
N GLU A 46 3.29 -3.15 3.12
CA GLU A 46 3.69 -1.95 2.39
C GLU A 46 3.47 -0.69 3.27
N GLY A 47 2.50 -0.73 4.19
CA GLY A 47 2.26 0.31 5.19
C GLY A 47 3.40 0.44 6.20
N ASP A 48 3.95 -0.67 6.67
CA ASP A 48 5.09 -0.66 7.59
C ASP A 48 6.38 -0.20 6.89
N LEU A 49 6.62 -0.62 5.65
CA LEU A 49 7.77 -0.15 4.89
C LEU A 49 7.70 1.36 4.63
N ALA A 50 6.55 1.90 4.23
CA ALA A 50 6.37 3.32 3.99
C ALA A 50 6.59 4.15 5.26
N ARG A 51 6.04 3.69 6.40
CA ARG A 51 6.23 4.35 7.72
C ARG A 51 7.69 4.36 8.15
N GLU A 52 8.41 3.26 7.96
CA GLU A 52 9.83 3.16 8.28
C GLU A 52 10.71 4.03 7.37
N ILE A 53 10.35 4.18 6.09
CA ILE A 53 11.00 5.12 5.18
C ILE A 53 10.81 6.55 5.69
N GLN A 54 9.58 6.94 6.04
CA GLN A 54 9.27 8.28 6.55
C GLN A 54 10.02 8.57 7.85
N ALA A 55 10.03 7.61 8.79
CA ALA A 55 10.77 7.74 10.05
C ALA A 55 12.29 7.87 9.82
N GLY A 56 12.87 7.08 8.91
CA GLY A 56 14.28 7.17 8.56
C GLY A 56 14.66 8.51 7.95
N LEU A 57 13.84 9.03 7.03
CA LEU A 57 14.05 10.34 6.41
C LEU A 57 13.92 11.49 7.44
N ALA A 58 12.94 11.42 8.34
CA ALA A 58 12.75 12.40 9.42
C ALA A 58 13.93 12.41 10.40
N ASN A 59 14.56 11.25 10.64
CA ASN A 59 15.77 11.11 11.46
C ASN A 59 17.08 11.49 10.72
N HIS A 60 16.98 12.06 9.51
CA HIS A 60 18.11 12.42 8.65
C HIS A 60 19.05 11.24 8.32
N GLU A 61 18.53 10.02 8.32
CA GLU A 61 19.27 8.85 7.87
C GLU A 61 19.61 8.99 6.37
N SER A 62 20.81 8.60 5.97
CA SER A 62 21.19 8.70 4.56
C SER A 62 20.33 7.75 3.72
N LYS A 63 19.90 8.20 2.54
CA LYS A 63 19.03 7.40 1.63
C LYS A 63 19.61 6.01 1.32
N SER A 64 20.93 5.90 1.21
CA SER A 64 21.64 4.64 0.93
C SER A 64 21.70 3.72 2.16
N SER A 65 21.89 4.27 3.37
CA SER A 65 21.89 3.47 4.61
C SER A 65 20.49 3.00 4.97
N LEU A 66 19.50 3.90 4.86
CA LEU A 66 18.08 3.59 5.03
C LEU A 66 17.64 2.47 4.09
N ALA A 67 17.94 2.58 2.79
CA ALA A 67 17.61 1.53 1.82
C ALA A 67 18.31 0.20 2.12
N ARG A 68 19.55 0.23 2.63
CA ARG A 68 20.27 -1.00 2.99
C ARG A 68 19.67 -1.69 4.22
N ARG A 69 19.29 -0.92 5.24
CA ARG A 69 18.65 -1.43 6.46
C ARG A 69 17.30 -2.06 6.13
N LEU A 70 16.44 -1.31 5.46
CA LEU A 70 15.08 -1.74 5.12
C LEU A 70 15.06 -2.91 4.13
N ALA A 71 15.98 -2.96 3.15
CA ALA A 71 16.10 -4.12 2.27
C ALA A 71 16.40 -5.42 3.05
N LYS A 72 17.24 -5.34 4.09
CA LYS A 72 17.54 -6.49 4.95
C LYS A 72 16.34 -6.87 5.83
N GLU A 73 15.66 -5.88 6.39
CA GLU A 73 14.56 -6.05 7.34
C GLU A 73 13.29 -6.60 6.67
N PHE A 74 12.98 -6.12 5.47
CA PHE A 74 11.79 -6.50 4.70
C PHE A 74 12.07 -7.58 3.64
N GLY A 75 13.31 -8.08 3.54
CA GLY A 75 13.69 -9.12 2.58
C GLY A 75 13.58 -8.70 1.10
N LEU A 76 13.62 -7.40 0.83
CA LEU A 76 13.51 -6.81 -0.51
C LEU A 76 14.88 -6.55 -1.14
N SER A 77 14.92 -6.29 -2.45
CA SER A 77 16.17 -5.83 -3.06
C SER A 77 16.50 -4.40 -2.62
N LYS A 78 17.80 -4.12 -2.43
CA LYS A 78 18.27 -2.76 -2.11
C LYS A 78 17.82 -1.73 -3.16
N SER A 79 17.80 -2.12 -4.43
CA SER A 79 17.43 -1.25 -5.55
C SER A 79 15.96 -0.84 -5.48
N GLU A 80 15.05 -1.79 -5.19
CA GLU A 80 13.62 -1.52 -5.03
C GLU A 80 13.38 -0.54 -3.87
N VAL A 81 13.94 -0.84 -2.70
CA VAL A 81 13.80 0.01 -1.51
C VAL A 81 14.40 1.40 -1.73
N TYR A 82 15.54 1.50 -2.42
CA TYR A 82 16.17 2.79 -2.72
C TYR A 82 15.29 3.67 -3.61
N ASN A 83 14.63 3.08 -4.61
CA ASN A 83 13.68 3.81 -5.46
C ASN A 83 12.47 4.31 -4.67
N LEU A 84 11.94 3.50 -3.75
CA LEU A 84 10.85 3.91 -2.85
C LEU A 84 11.26 5.08 -1.95
N VAL A 85 12.45 5.00 -1.33
CA VAL A 85 13.01 6.10 -0.52
C VAL A 85 13.16 7.38 -1.34
N LEU A 86 13.63 7.28 -2.59
CA LEU A 86 13.75 8.44 -3.48
C LEU A 86 12.40 9.06 -3.81
N LYS A 87 11.40 8.24 -4.15
CA LYS A 87 10.04 8.69 -4.47
C LYS A 87 9.42 9.41 -3.27
N GLN A 88 9.49 8.82 -2.08
CA GLN A 88 8.94 9.44 -0.86
C GLN A 88 9.65 10.76 -0.51
N ALA A 89 10.99 10.81 -0.61
CA ALA A 89 11.74 12.03 -0.36
C ALA A 89 11.44 13.16 -1.38
N GLN A 90 10.94 12.82 -2.57
CA GLN A 90 10.48 13.81 -3.55
C GLN A 90 9.06 14.29 -3.25
N GLU A 91 8.17 13.38 -2.84
CA GLU A 91 6.80 13.69 -2.44
C GLU A 91 6.75 14.61 -1.20
N ASP A 92 7.56 14.35 -0.18
CA ASP A 92 7.67 15.21 1.01
C ASP A 92 8.15 16.63 0.66
N LYS A 93 9.05 16.75 -0.33
CA LYS A 93 9.56 18.05 -0.79
C LYS A 93 8.54 18.81 -1.64
N ALA A 94 7.61 18.11 -2.30
CA ALA A 94 6.53 18.71 -3.08
C ALA A 94 5.32 19.10 -2.22
N ALA A 95 5.23 18.57 -1.00
CA ALA A 95 4.17 18.87 -0.03
C ALA A 95 4.48 20.07 0.89
N LEU A 96 5.67 20.66 0.76
CA LEU A 96 6.15 21.87 1.44
C LEU A 96 6.12 23.07 0.48
#